data_AF-A0A368ZM79-F1
#
_entry.id   AF-A0A368ZM79-F1
#
_cell.length_a   1.000
_cell.length_b   1.000
_cell.length_c   1.000
_cell.angle_alpha   90.00
_cell.angle_beta   90.00
_cell.angle_gamma   90.00
#
_symmetry.space_group_name_H-M   'P 1'
#
loop_
_entity.id
_entity.type
_entity.pdbx_description
1 polymer ?
#
loop_
_entity_poly.entity_id
_entity_poly.type
_entity_poly.pdbx_seq_one_letter_code
_entity_poly.pdbx_strand_id
1 'polypeptide(L)'
;MELVEEILKWPVIIQGALGSFLFWFILWAGQKSVNFASTKVSEEKETAIYFAKTFAESEIGSDIQDRSFQNSMYGALHYFVKSILVIVMSMLLGYLLPVFKLVGFLIAAYFLFRSLSYVPHFDSFEK
;
A
#
# COMPACT_ATOMS: atom_id res chain seq x y z
N MET A 1 19.72 21.22 10.41
CA MET A 1 19.12 22.56 10.58
C MET A 1 19.84 23.60 9.72
N GLU A 2 21.16 23.52 9.53
CA GLU A 2 21.92 24.47 8.69
C GLU A 2 21.48 24.55 7.21
N LEU A 3 21.14 23.42 6.59
CA LEU A 3 20.75 23.38 5.17
C LEU A 3 19.47 24.16 4.85
N VAL A 4 18.52 24.20 5.79
CA VAL A 4 17.24 24.92 5.59
C VAL A 4 17.46 26.43 5.71
N GLU A 5 18.33 26.86 6.61
CA GLU A 5 18.71 28.27 6.77
C GLU A 5 19.51 28.79 5.56
N GLU A 6 20.36 27.95 4.96
CA GLU A 6 21.09 28.27 3.74
C GLU A 6 20.13 28.52 2.55
N ILE A 7 19.13 27.65 2.40
CA ILE A 7 18.10 27.76 1.36
C ILE A 7 17.20 28.98 1.61
N LEU A 8 16.94 29.33 2.87
CA LEU A 8 16.16 30.52 3.24
C LEU A 8 16.87 31.84 2.94
N LYS A 9 18.20 31.83 2.73
CA LYS A 9 18.97 33.01 2.30
C LYS A 9 18.92 33.24 0.79
N TRP A 10 18.41 32.29 0.01
CA TRP A 10 18.32 32.44 -1.44
C TRP A 10 17.28 33.50 -1.86
N PRO A 11 17.44 34.11 -3.04
CA PRO A 11 16.46 35.05 -3.57
C PRO A 11 15.04 34.47 -3.56
N VAL A 12 14.06 35.28 -3.17
CA VAL A 12 12.64 34.88 -3.03
C VAL A 12 12.10 34.22 -4.29
N ILE A 13 12.54 34.67 -5.47
CA ILE A 13 12.15 34.09 -6.78
C ILE A 13 12.63 32.64 -6.91
N ILE A 14 13.85 32.34 -6.46
CA ILE A 14 14.44 31.00 -6.52
C ILE A 14 13.75 30.07 -5.53
N GLN A 15 13.40 30.56 -4.33
CA GLN A 15 12.60 29.81 -3.35
C GLN A 15 11.20 29.50 -3.87
N GLY A 16 10.54 30.47 -4.51
CA GLY A 16 9.22 30.27 -5.13
C GLY A 16 9.25 29.24 -6.27
N ALA A 17 10.28 29.29 -7.11
CA ALA A 17 10.48 28.31 -8.17
C ALA A 17 10.75 26.90 -7.62
N LEU A 18 11.59 26.78 -6.59
CA LEU A 18 11.87 25.51 -5.91
C LEU A 18 10.62 24.94 -5.24
N GLY A 19 9.85 25.77 -4.52
CA GLY A 19 8.60 25.34 -3.90
C GLY A 19 7.59 24.84 -4.93
N SER A 20 7.45 25.55 -6.06
CA SER A 20 6.54 25.18 -7.15
C SER A 20 6.99 23.88 -7.84
N PHE A 21 8.30 23.71 -8.05
CA PHE A 21 8.87 22.49 -8.60
C PHE A 21 8.67 21.29 -7.66
N LEU A 22 8.93 21.47 -6.36
CA LEU A 22 8.73 20.42 -5.35
C LEU A 22 7.26 20.02 -5.26
N PHE A 23 6.36 21.00 -5.28
CA PHE A 23 4.92 20.77 -5.28
C PHE A 23 4.48 19.99 -6.53
N TRP A 24 4.93 20.40 -7.71
CA TRP A 24 4.65 19.70 -8.96
C TRP A 24 5.21 18.27 -8.95
N PHE A 25 6.44 18.09 -8.47
CA PHE A 25 7.08 16.78 -8.37
C PHE A 25 6.31 15.85 -7.42
N ILE A 26 5.87 16.35 -6.26
CA ILE A 26 5.04 15.59 -5.32
C ILE A 26 3.70 15.21 -5.95
N LEU A 27 3.03 16.15 -6.63
CA LEU A 27 1.77 15.87 -7.32
C LEU A 27 1.95 14.82 -8.41
N TRP A 28 2.98 14.95 -9.23
CA TRP A 28 3.29 14.01 -10.30
C TRP A 28 3.61 12.62 -9.76
N ALA A 29 4.44 12.54 -8.73
CA ALA A 29 4.77 11.28 -8.06
C ALA A 29 3.54 10.65 -7.39
N GLY A 30 2.69 11.46 -6.76
CA GLY A 30 1.42 11.02 -6.17
C GLY A 30 0.46 10.47 -7.21
N GLN A 31 0.21 11.20 -8.30
CA GLN A 31 -0.66 10.77 -9.39
C GLN A 31 -0.15 9.48 -10.06
N LYS A 32 1.17 9.40 -10.31
CA LYS A 32 1.77 8.19 -10.90
C LYS A 32 1.66 6.99 -9.96
N SER A 33 1.83 7.20 -8.66
CA SER A 33 1.67 6.16 -7.65
C SER A 33 0.22 5.69 -7.54
N VAL A 34 -0.75 6.63 -7.56
CA VAL A 34 -2.18 6.31 -7.51
C VAL A 34 -2.63 5.58 -8.78
N ASN A 35 -2.21 6.02 -9.96
CA ASN A 35 -2.56 5.35 -11.21
C ASN A 35 -1.97 3.94 -11.29
N PHE A 36 -0.71 3.77 -10.87
CA PHE A 36 -0.06 2.46 -10.80
C PHE A 36 -0.72 1.54 -9.75
N ALA A 37 -1.09 2.08 -8.59
CA ALA A 37 -1.84 1.35 -7.58
C ALA A 37 -3.24 0.99 -8.09
N SER A 38 -3.93 1.90 -8.79
CA SER A 38 -5.29 1.69 -9.29
C SER A 38 -5.35 0.59 -10.35
N THR A 39 -4.44 0.57 -11.31
CA THR A 39 -4.40 -0.48 -12.34
C THR A 39 -4.04 -1.84 -11.74
N LYS A 40 -3.04 -1.87 -10.86
CA LYS A 40 -2.61 -3.11 -10.20
C LYS A 40 -3.65 -3.65 -9.21
N VAL A 41 -4.32 -2.78 -8.48
CA VAL A 41 -5.45 -3.15 -7.61
C VAL A 41 -6.62 -3.65 -8.46
N SER A 42 -6.89 -3.08 -9.62
CA SER A 42 -7.99 -3.54 -10.48
C SER A 42 -7.78 -4.95 -11.02
N GLU A 43 -6.59 -5.26 -11.55
CA GLU A 43 -6.24 -6.63 -12.02
C GLU A 43 -6.24 -7.65 -10.87
N GLU A 44 -5.64 -7.29 -9.73
CA GLU A 44 -5.59 -8.21 -8.60
C GLU A 44 -6.96 -8.31 -7.87
N LYS A 45 -7.87 -7.34 -8.03
CA LYS A 45 -9.27 -7.43 -7.55
C LYS A 45 -10.08 -8.39 -8.42
N GLU A 46 -9.88 -8.39 -9.73
CA GLU A 46 -10.47 -9.39 -10.62
C GLU A 46 -10.00 -10.81 -10.26
N THR A 47 -8.70 -10.94 -9.94
CA THR A 47 -8.10 -12.20 -9.49
C THR A 47 -8.63 -12.63 -8.11
N ALA A 48 -8.75 -11.71 -7.15
CA ALA A 48 -9.31 -12.00 -5.83
C ALA A 48 -10.81 -12.34 -5.89
N ILE A 49 -11.57 -11.65 -6.75
CA ILE A 49 -12.98 -11.97 -7.03
C ILE A 49 -13.07 -13.34 -7.70
N TYR A 50 -12.19 -13.68 -8.64
CA TYR A 50 -12.14 -15.00 -9.26
C TYR A 50 -11.88 -16.09 -8.22
N PHE A 51 -10.92 -15.90 -7.31
CA PHE A 51 -10.66 -16.85 -6.23
C PHE A 51 -11.81 -16.96 -5.22
N ALA A 52 -12.40 -15.84 -4.80
CA ALA A 52 -13.56 -15.83 -3.91
C ALA A 52 -14.79 -16.50 -4.55
N LYS A 53 -14.99 -16.28 -5.85
CA LYS A 53 -16.08 -16.89 -6.62
C LYS A 53 -15.84 -18.38 -6.85
N THR A 54 -14.60 -18.79 -7.14
CA THR A 54 -14.20 -20.21 -7.23
C THR A 54 -14.40 -20.92 -5.88
N PHE A 55 -14.12 -20.25 -4.76
CA PHE A 55 -14.35 -20.80 -3.42
C PHE A 55 -15.84 -20.93 -3.07
N ALA A 56 -16.66 -19.96 -3.49
CA ALA A 56 -18.11 -19.96 -3.28
C ALA A 56 -18.84 -20.98 -4.18
N GLU A 57 -18.34 -21.21 -5.40
CA GLU A 57 -18.90 -22.15 -6.38
C GLU A 57 -18.31 -23.57 -6.24
N SER A 58 -17.23 -23.76 -5.48
CA SER A 58 -16.66 -25.09 -5.24
C SER A 58 -17.46 -25.85 -4.18
N GLU A 59 -18.56 -26.50 -4.61
CA GLU A 59 -19.07 -27.74 -3.99
C GLU A 59 -18.15 -28.96 -4.28
N ILE A 60 -16.92 -28.71 -4.76
CA ILE A 60 -15.99 -29.70 -5.28
C ILE A 60 -14.95 -30.01 -4.19
N GLY A 61 -15.26 -30.92 -3.29
CA GLY A 61 -14.32 -31.62 -2.41
C GLY A 61 -13.59 -30.78 -1.34
N SER A 62 -13.53 -31.30 -0.11
CA SER A 62 -12.84 -30.66 1.04
C SER A 62 -11.39 -30.22 0.74
N ASP A 63 -10.67 -30.96 -0.11
CA ASP A 63 -9.28 -30.67 -0.47
C ASP A 63 -9.09 -29.33 -1.22
N ILE A 64 -10.05 -28.89 -2.03
CA ILE A 64 -9.95 -27.63 -2.79
C ILE A 64 -10.25 -26.43 -1.88
N GLN A 65 -11.17 -26.60 -0.92
CA GLN A 65 -11.50 -25.60 0.09
C GLN A 65 -10.28 -25.34 1.00
N ASP A 66 -9.63 -26.39 1.49
CA ASP A 66 -8.45 -26.27 2.36
C ASP A 66 -7.28 -25.57 1.65
N ARG A 67 -7.01 -25.93 0.39
CA ARG A 67 -5.94 -25.29 -0.41
C ARG A 67 -6.23 -23.82 -0.69
N SER A 68 -7.49 -23.48 -0.95
CA SER A 68 -7.90 -22.10 -1.23
C SER A 68 -7.85 -21.23 0.02
N PHE A 69 -8.22 -21.79 1.18
CA PHE A 69 -8.04 -21.13 2.48
C PHE A 69 -6.56 -20.89 2.78
N GLN A 70 -5.69 -21.89 2.59
CA GLN A 70 -4.24 -21.75 2.78
C GLN A 70 -3.64 -20.68 1.86
N ASN A 71 -4.03 -20.65 0.59
CA ASN A 71 -3.57 -19.63 -0.36
C ASN A 71 -4.02 -18.21 0.03
N SER A 72 -5.27 -18.08 0.48
CA SER A 72 -5.83 -16.81 0.95
C SER A 72 -5.13 -16.32 2.21
N MET A 73 -4.89 -17.22 3.17
CA MET A 73 -4.14 -16.95 4.40
C MET A 73 -2.69 -16.55 4.10
N TYR A 74 -2.01 -17.25 3.18
CA TYR A 74 -0.66 -16.89 2.76
C TYR A 74 -0.63 -15.51 2.10
N GLY A 75 -1.58 -15.21 1.21
CA GLY A 75 -1.70 -13.89 0.57
C GLY A 75 -1.90 -12.77 1.58
N ALA A 76 -2.82 -12.96 2.54
CA ALA A 76 -3.07 -12.02 3.62
C ALA A 76 -1.82 -11.79 4.48
N LEU A 77 -1.16 -12.88 4.92
CA LEU A 77 0.03 -12.82 5.77
C LEU A 77 1.21 -12.14 5.06
N HIS A 78 1.43 -12.46 3.78
CA HIS A 78 2.51 -11.87 2.98
C HIS A 78 2.40 -10.34 2.91
N TYR A 79 1.21 -9.82 2.63
CA TYR A 79 0.99 -8.38 2.57
C TYR A 79 0.96 -7.73 3.97
N PHE A 80 0.53 -8.45 5.00
CA PHE A 80 0.61 -8.00 6.38
C PHE A 80 2.07 -7.81 6.84
N VAL A 81 2.94 -8.79 6.57
CA VAL A 81 4.38 -8.70 6.87
C VAL A 81 5.02 -7.53 6.13
N LYS A 82 4.66 -7.30 4.84
CA LYS A 82 5.14 -6.12 4.10
C LYS A 82 4.72 -4.81 4.75
N SER A 83 3.49 -4.71 5.25
CA SER A 83 3.05 -3.52 5.98
C SER A 83 3.90 -3.28 7.22
N ILE A 84 4.15 -4.31 8.03
CA ILE A 84 5.01 -4.21 9.22
C ILE A 84 6.42 -3.75 8.85
N LEU A 85 7.04 -4.34 7.82
CA LEU A 85 8.37 -3.94 7.36
C LEU A 85 8.40 -2.47 6.95
N VAL A 86 7.39 -2.00 6.22
CA VAL A 86 7.29 -0.59 5.83
C VAL A 86 7.10 0.33 7.03
N ILE A 87 6.30 -0.07 8.03
CA ILE A 87 6.13 0.69 9.28
C ILE A 87 7.49 0.85 9.98
N VAL A 88 8.20 -0.26 10.21
CA VAL A 88 9.51 -0.25 10.89
C VAL A 88 10.50 0.63 10.13
N MET A 89 10.59 0.46 8.80
CA MET A 89 11.45 1.29 7.95
C MET A 89 11.08 2.77 8.01
N SER A 90 9.79 3.10 8.01
CA SER A 90 9.30 4.48 8.10
C SER A 90 9.64 5.13 9.44
N MET A 91 9.63 4.34 10.53
CA MET A 91 10.00 4.83 11.85
C MET A 91 11.50 5.08 11.94
N LEU A 92 12.33 4.19 11.37
CA LEU A 92 13.78 4.36 11.31
C LEU A 92 14.18 5.58 10.47
N LEU A 93 13.60 5.73 9.27
CA LEU A 93 13.87 6.86 8.38
C LEU A 93 13.22 8.16 8.86
N GLY A 94 12.18 8.07 9.68
CA GLY A 94 11.51 9.21 10.30
C GLY A 94 12.41 10.03 11.23
N TYR A 95 13.47 9.43 11.76
CA TYR A 95 14.50 10.15 12.53
C TYR A 95 15.34 11.09 11.66
N LEU A 96 15.51 10.78 10.37
CA LEU A 96 16.26 11.62 9.42
C LEU A 96 15.39 12.78 8.90
N LEU A 97 14.20 12.45 8.41
CA LEU A 97 13.23 13.43 7.90
C LEU A 97 11.80 13.01 8.30
N PRO A 98 11.04 13.85 9.03
CA PRO A 98 9.68 13.53 9.46
C PRO A 98 8.72 13.16 8.32
N VAL A 99 8.96 13.68 7.11
CA VAL A 99 8.16 13.39 5.91
C VAL A 99 8.17 11.90 5.58
N PHE A 100 9.30 11.19 5.75
CA PHE A 100 9.38 9.76 5.45
C PHE A 100 8.51 8.91 6.37
N LYS A 101 8.31 9.35 7.62
CA LYS A 101 7.39 8.68 8.56
C LYS A 101 5.95 8.74 8.05
N LEU A 102 5.51 9.91 7.58
CA LEU A 102 4.14 10.13 7.13
C LEU A 102 3.86 9.40 5.80
N VAL A 103 4.79 9.49 4.84
CA VAL A 103 4.70 8.76 3.56
C VAL A 103 4.77 7.24 3.79
N GLY A 104 5.66 6.78 4.66
CA GLY A 104 5.78 5.37 4.97
C GLY A 104 4.53 4.77 5.64
N PHE A 105 3.86 5.51 6.53
CA PHE A 105 2.59 5.07 7.08
C PHE A 105 1.48 4.95 6.04
N LEU A 106 1.43 5.87 5.05
CA LEU A 106 0.47 5.75 3.94
C LEU A 106 0.72 4.49 3.11
N ILE A 107 1.98 4.16 2.83
CA ILE A 107 2.35 2.93 2.10
C ILE A 107 2.02 1.69 2.94
N ALA A 108 2.26 1.72 4.25
CA ALA A 108 1.91 0.63 5.15
C ALA A 108 0.39 0.41 5.22
N ALA A 109 -0.40 1.49 5.23
CA ALA A 109 -1.86 1.42 5.20
C ALA A 109 -2.34 0.76 3.90
N TYR A 110 -1.74 1.10 2.74
CA TYR A 110 -2.02 0.40 1.48
C TYR A 110 -1.81 -1.11 1.58
N PHE A 111 -0.68 -1.56 2.15
CA PHE A 111 -0.42 -2.99 2.31
C PHE A 111 -1.35 -3.67 3.33
N LEU A 112 -1.81 -2.97 4.36
CA LEU A 112 -2.83 -3.47 5.29
C LEU A 112 -4.18 -3.68 4.60
N PHE A 113 -4.66 -2.69 3.85
CA PHE A 113 -5.89 -2.84 3.06
C PHE A 113 -5.74 -3.93 2.00
N ARG A 114 -4.56 -4.08 1.40
CA ARG A 114 -4.25 -5.18 0.49
C ARG A 114 -4.35 -6.53 1.20
N SER A 115 -3.79 -6.67 2.40
CA SER A 115 -3.88 -7.89 3.22
C SER A 115 -5.34 -8.27 3.51
N LEU A 116 -6.17 -7.29 3.90
CA LEU A 116 -7.60 -7.50 4.15
C LEU A 116 -8.37 -8.01 2.92
N SER A 117 -7.96 -7.63 1.71
CA SER A 117 -8.63 -8.12 0.48
C SER A 117 -8.46 -9.61 0.21
N TYR A 118 -7.48 -10.27 0.86
CA TYR A 118 -7.27 -11.72 0.78
C TYR A 118 -7.98 -12.49 1.90
N VAL A 119 -8.58 -11.82 2.87
CA VAL A 119 -9.36 -12.49 3.92
C VAL A 119 -10.76 -12.75 3.35
N PRO A 120 -11.17 -14.02 3.16
CA PRO A 120 -12.55 -14.31 2.76
C PRO A 120 -13.49 -13.75 3.82
N HIS A 121 -14.54 -13.03 3.41
CA HIS A 121 -15.57 -12.60 4.35
C HIS A 121 -16.25 -13.86 4.90
N PHE A 122 -16.07 -14.12 6.19
CA PHE A 122 -16.52 -15.35 6.87
C PHE A 122 -18.05 -15.51 6.95
N ASP A 123 -18.83 -14.65 6.31
CA ASP A 123 -20.31 -14.67 6.33
C ASP A 123 -20.91 -15.92 5.64
N SER A 124 -20.11 -16.76 4.95
CA SER A 124 -20.60 -17.99 4.33
C SER A 124 -20.28 -19.29 5.08
N PHE A 125 -19.78 -19.21 6.33
CA PHE A 125 -19.52 -20.40 7.14
C PHE A 125 -20.77 -20.94 7.89
N GLU A 126 -21.93 -20.29 7.74
CA GLU A 126 -23.23 -20.89 8.08
C GLU A 126 -23.79 -21.66 6.86
N LYS A 127 -23.50 -22.96 6.81
CA LYS A 127 -24.36 -23.97 6.17
C LYS A 127 -24.53 -25.14 7.13
#